data_AF-A0A7W9LHW1-F1
#
_entry.id   AF-A0A7W9LHW1-F1
#
_cell.length_a   1.000
_cell.length_b   1.000
_cell.length_c   1.000
_cell.angle_alpha   90.00
_cell.angle_beta   90.00
_cell.angle_gamma   90.00
#
_symmetry.space_group_name_H-M   'P 1'
#
loop_
_entity.id
_entity.type
_entity.pdbx_description
1 polymer ?
#
loop_
_entity_poly.entity_id
_entity_poly.type
_entity_poly.pdbx_seq_one_letter_code
_entity_poly.pdbx_strand_id
1 'polypeptide(L)'
;MSVKQDAVDAAGHHGIALVHTGPWERFELILSPQDYRFLGTYGETVADRTFTAGQRLEVKAGTPVVWSARLAAGIVDRPGERP
;
A
#
# COMPACT_ATOMS: atom_id res chain seq x y z
N MET A 1 -5.83 14.36 -3.70
CA MET A 1 -5.35 13.14 -4.38
C MET A 1 -4.28 13.55 -5.36
N SER A 2 -3.19 12.80 -5.48
CA SER A 2 -2.09 13.06 -6.40
C SER A 2 -1.59 11.77 -7.06
N VAL A 3 -0.65 11.89 -8.00
CA VAL A 3 -0.03 10.76 -8.70
C VAL A 3 1.48 10.80 -8.44
N LYS A 4 2.06 9.64 -8.13
CA LYS A 4 3.51 9.43 -8.01
C LYS A 4 3.93 8.49 -9.13
N GLN A 5 4.85 8.97 -9.99
CA GLN A 5 5.22 8.29 -11.23
C GLN A 5 6.12 7.06 -11.03
N ASP A 6 6.85 7.02 -9.90
CA ASP A 6 7.76 5.94 -9.57
C ASP A 6 7.57 5.53 -8.11
N ALA A 7 6.66 4.57 -7.90
CA ALA A 7 6.37 3.94 -6.62
C ALA A 7 6.81 2.47 -6.64
N VAL A 8 7.23 1.96 -5.49
CA VAL A 8 7.81 0.62 -5.36
C VAL A 8 6.95 -0.20 -4.41
N ASP A 9 6.46 -1.36 -4.87
CA ASP A 9 5.73 -2.30 -4.03
C ASP A 9 6.67 -3.07 -3.07
N ALA A 10 6.12 -3.95 -2.21
CA ALA A 10 6.94 -4.69 -1.25
C ALA A 10 7.90 -5.73 -1.88
N ALA A 11 7.73 -6.04 -3.17
CA ALA A 11 8.58 -6.97 -3.92
C ALA A 11 9.61 -6.25 -4.80
N GLY A 12 9.62 -4.92 -4.80
CA GLY A 12 10.55 -4.12 -5.61
C GLY A 12 10.02 -3.78 -7.02
N HIS A 13 8.76 -4.10 -7.34
CA HIS A 13 8.20 -3.71 -8.63
C HIS A 13 7.91 -2.22 -8.68
N HIS A 14 8.34 -1.58 -9.77
CA HIS A 14 8.09 -0.16 -10.03
C HIS A 14 6.74 0.05 -10.72
N GLY A 15 5.99 1.06 -10.28
CA GLY A 15 4.71 1.42 -10.85
C GLY A 15 4.28 2.85 -10.57
N ILE A 16 3.07 3.19 -11.00
CA ILE A 16 2.45 4.49 -10.76
C ILE A 16 1.54 4.34 -9.55
N ALA A 17 1.67 5.23 -8.57
CA ALA A 17 0.79 5.25 -7.41
C ALA A 17 -0.26 6.35 -7.49
N LEU A 18 -1.51 5.98 -7.21
CA LEU A 18 -2.55 6.92 -6.82
C LEU A 18 -2.42 7.19 -5.33
N VAL A 19 -2.25 8.45 -4.96
CA VAL A 19 -1.91 8.85 -3.60
C VAL A 19 -3.07 9.59 -2.94
N HIS A 20 -3.50 9.07 -1.80
CA HIS A 20 -4.45 9.72 -0.90
C HIS A 20 -3.77 10.04 0.42
N THR A 21 -3.78 11.30 0.83
CA THR A 21 -3.28 11.73 2.14
C THR A 21 -4.47 12.16 2.99
N GLY A 22 -4.68 11.44 4.09
CA GLY A 22 -5.62 11.76 5.14
C GLY A 22 -5.00 12.69 6.19
N PRO A 23 -5.65 12.83 7.37
CA PRO A 23 -5.19 13.74 8.41
C PRO A 23 -3.88 13.32 9.09
N TRP A 24 -3.57 12.01 9.15
CA TRP A 24 -2.39 11.50 9.85
C TRP A 24 -1.66 10.39 9.08
N GLU A 25 -2.18 9.99 7.93
CA GLU A 25 -1.71 8.88 7.13
C GLU A 25 -1.77 9.16 5.62
N ARG A 26 -0.88 8.53 4.86
CA ARG A 26 -0.89 8.50 3.40
C ARG A 26 -1.04 7.06 2.92
N PHE A 27 -1.86 6.85 1.91
CA PHE A 27 -2.02 5.58 1.21
C PHE A 27 -1.71 5.73 -0.28
N GLU A 28 -1.05 4.71 -0.82
CA GLU A 28 -0.63 4.58 -2.20
C GLU A 28 -1.21 3.27 -2.75
N LEU A 29 -2.03 3.38 -3.80
CA LEU A 29 -2.43 2.23 -4.63
C LEU A 29 -1.46 2.14 -5.80
N ILE A 30 -0.60 1.13 -5.84
CA ILE A 30 0.48 0.98 -6.82
C ILE A 30 0.00 0.11 -7.97
N LEU A 31 0.07 0.66 -9.19
CA LEU A 31 -0.39 0.03 -10.42
C LEU A 31 0.76 -0.09 -11.43
N SER A 32 0.73 -1.14 -12.23
CA SER A 32 1.62 -1.29 -13.39
C SER A 32 1.39 -0.15 -14.38
N PRO A 33 2.46 0.47 -14.91
CA PRO A 33 2.31 1.55 -15.87
C PRO A 33 1.89 1.05 -17.27
N GLN A 34 2.01 -0.26 -17.54
CA GLN A 34 1.73 -0.82 -18.87
C GLN A 34 0.24 -1.15 -19.06
N ASP A 35 -0.40 -1.68 -18.02
CA ASP A 35 -1.74 -2.28 -18.10
C ASP A 35 -2.62 -1.97 -16.87
N TYR A 36 -2.14 -1.11 -15.97
CA TYR A 36 -2.82 -0.72 -14.73
C TYR A 36 -3.20 -1.89 -13.81
N ARG A 37 -2.58 -3.07 -13.96
CA ARG A 37 -2.78 -4.16 -13.01
C ARG A 37 -2.30 -3.74 -11.62
N PHE A 38 -3.00 -4.19 -10.59
CA PHE A 38 -2.62 -3.93 -9.21
C PHE A 38 -1.31 -4.63 -8.85
N LEU A 39 -0.32 -3.84 -8.41
CA LEU A 39 0.98 -4.34 -7.94
C LEU A 39 1.03 -4.43 -6.42
N GLY A 40 0.44 -3.49 -5.70
CA GLY A 40 0.50 -3.49 -4.24
C GLY A 40 -0.01 -2.21 -3.61
N THR A 41 0.11 -2.15 -2.30
CA THR A 41 -0.25 -0.98 -1.50
C THR A 41 0.93 -0.57 -0.66
N TYR A 42 1.15 0.73 -0.54
CA TYR A 42 2.02 1.30 0.49
C TYR A 42 1.23 2.31 1.30
N GLY A 43 1.50 2.41 2.59
CA GLY A 43 0.97 3.48 3.41
C GLY A 43 1.83 3.74 4.62
N GLU A 44 1.89 5.00 5.02
CA GLU A 44 2.66 5.45 6.16
C GLU A 44 1.91 6.52 6.94
N THR A 45 2.27 6.69 8.21
CA THR A 45 1.86 7.87 8.97
C THR A 45 2.60 9.11 8.45
N VAL A 46 1.90 10.23 8.32
CA VAL A 46 2.50 11.54 7.96
C VAL A 46 2.58 12.50 9.16
N ALA A 47 2.01 12.10 10.28
CA ALA A 47 2.08 12.80 11.56
C ALA A 47 2.12 11.79 12.72
N ASP A 48 2.63 12.22 13.86
CA ASP A 48 2.57 11.44 15.10
C ASP A 48 1.10 11.17 15.48
N ARG A 49 0.80 9.93 15.89
CA ARG A 49 -0.54 9.50 16.26
C ARG A 49 -0.50 8.71 17.56
N THR A 50 -1.42 9.01 18.46
CA THR A 50 -1.67 8.20 19.65
C THR A 50 -2.99 7.45 19.49
N PHE A 51 -2.97 6.13 19.70
CA PHE A 51 -4.15 5.29 19.81
C PHE A 51 -4.39 4.95 21.27
N THR A 52 -5.65 5.04 21.70
CA THR A 52 -6.07 4.71 23.07
C THR A 52 -7.19 3.67 22.99
N ALA A 53 -6.84 2.43 22.66
CA ALA A 53 -7.75 1.29 22.66
C ALA A 53 -7.10 0.15 23.43
N GLY A 54 -7.49 -0.03 24.70
CA GLY A 54 -6.90 -1.01 25.62
C GLY A 54 -5.55 -0.60 26.22
N GLN A 55 -4.62 -0.12 25.40
CA GLN A 55 -3.33 0.45 25.82
C GLN A 55 -3.01 1.70 24.98
N ARG A 56 -2.28 2.65 25.57
CA ARG A 56 -1.73 3.79 24.83
C ARG A 56 -0.63 3.30 23.89
N LEU A 57 -0.84 3.46 22.58
CA LEU A 57 0.16 3.20 21.55
C LEU A 57 0.50 4.51 20.85
N GLU A 58 1.79 4.86 20.83
CA GLU A 58 2.30 5.99 20.06
C GLU A 58 2.95 5.49 18.77
N VAL A 59 2.54 6.07 17.64
CA VAL A 59 3.08 5.81 16.32
C VAL A 59 3.67 7.10 15.79
N LYS A 60 4.96 7.08 15.44
CA LYS A 60 5.67 8.26 14.91
C LYS A 60 5.37 8.48 13.44
N ALA A 61 5.47 9.72 12.97
CA ALA A 61 5.45 10.03 11.54
C ALA A 61 6.51 9.20 10.78
N GLY A 62 6.20 8.79 9.55
CA GLY A 62 7.04 7.92 8.72
C GLY A 62 6.95 6.43 9.07
N THR A 63 6.03 6.02 9.94
CA THR A 63 5.85 4.60 10.27
C THR A 63 4.99 3.94 9.18
N PRO A 64 5.48 2.87 8.51
CA PRO A 64 4.66 2.11 7.59
C PRO A 64 3.46 1.47 8.30
N VAL A 65 2.26 1.65 7.75
CA VAL A 65 1.01 1.04 8.25
C VAL A 65 0.52 -0.08 7.33
N VAL A 66 0.96 -0.08 6.08
CA VAL A 66 0.76 -1.19 5.13
C VAL A 66 1.89 -1.17 4.10
N TRP A 67 2.39 -2.35 3.74
CA TRP A 67 3.26 -2.50 2.59
C TRP A 67 3.05 -3.90 2.02
N SER A 68 2.57 -3.97 0.78
CA SER A 68 2.21 -5.23 0.15
C SER A 68 2.69 -5.29 -1.29
N ALA A 69 2.77 -6.52 -1.80
CA ALA A 69 2.99 -6.82 -3.21
C ALA A 69 2.06 -7.95 -3.63
N ARG A 70 1.61 -7.89 -4.87
CA ARG A 70 0.82 -8.93 -5.54
C ARG A 70 1.78 -9.76 -6.39
N LEU A 71 2.15 -10.93 -5.88
CA LEU A 71 3.13 -11.81 -6.56
C LEU A 71 2.55 -12.50 -7.81
N ALA A 72 1.27 -12.89 -7.75
CA ALA A 72 0.58 -13.54 -8.86
C ALA A 72 -0.92 -13.21 -8.82
N ALA A 73 -1.54 -13.12 -9.99
CA ALA A 73 -2.98 -12.97 -10.14
C ALA A 73 -3.44 -13.68 -11.40
N GLY A 74 -4.50 -14.47 -11.28
CA GLY A 74 -5.06 -15.27 -12.37
C GLY A 74 -6.36 -15.92 -11.94
N ILE A 75 -7.13 -16.36 -12.92
CA ILE A 75 -8.32 -17.18 -12.71
C ILE A 75 -7.85 -18.60 -12.36
N VAL A 76 -8.49 -19.22 -11.37
CA VAL A 76 -8.24 -20.61 -10.99
C VAL A 76 -9.52 -21.42 -11.16
N ASP A 77 -9.38 -22.70 -11.49
CA ASP A 77 -10.53 -23.57 -11.76
C ASP A 77 -11.15 -24.11 -10.46
N ARG A 78 -10.33 -24.31 -9.42
CA ARG A 78 -10.78 -24.86 -8.13
C ARG A 78 -10.41 -23.99 -6.93
N PRO A 79 -11.24 -23.99 -5.88
CA PRO A 79 -10.88 -23.37 -4.60
C PRO A 79 -9.58 -23.95 -4.03
N GLY A 80 -8.66 -23.07 -3.62
CA GLY A 80 -7.37 -23.45 -3.00
C GLY A 80 -6.19 -23.57 -3.98
N GLU A 81 -6.44 -23.54 -5.29
CA GLU A 81 -5.38 -23.43 -6.29
C GLU A 81 -4.75 -22.04 -6.26
N ARG A 82 -3.44 -21.96 -6.57
CA ARG A 82 -2.70 -20.70 -6.68
C ARG A 82 -2.56 -20.33 -8.16
N PRO A 83 -2.73 -19.04 -8.52
CA PRO A 83 -2.40 -18.55 -9.86
C PRO A 83 -0.93 -18.70 -10.22
#